data_AF-A0A6P9CEQ3-F1
#
_entry.id   AF-A0A6P9CEQ3-F1
#
_cell.length_a   1.000
_cell.length_b   1.000
_cell.length_c   1.000
_cell.angle_alpha   90.00
_cell.angle_beta   90.00
_cell.angle_gamma   90.00
#
_symmetry.space_group_name_H-M   'P 1'
#
loop_
_entity.id
_entity.type
_entity.pdbx_description
1 polymer ?
#
loop_
_entity_poly.entity_id
_entity_poly.type
_entity_poly.pdbx_seq_one_letter_code
_entity_poly.pdbx_strand_id
1 'polypeptide(L)'
;MHVPLDFPSHPPRNVVFQTYAVDLEVKDDSNVSCLFAKWMVKFSITYEGTDESKTATFMLPENLSYIGTSCGNETSGPVLSIEFGDGNSWTIRFTKTKDTYQGVITFVYNTGDSTFFPDAKRKERITIVANFPANPIPLNTAFSCGTEDTVKSGDVTQTFQSVTLQAFLQDGRLSSQKTLCDNDMTATIPGASKSGNTGTAELNATETPSSPTIQPEEKPASGSYTVKTGPVTCILANMGLQLNVTQQIPTIINFNPNSTVASGNCGKTTAVLRLSDGNTKVDFLFAVKNSTSSEKFYLKGVDISMTESLNATFLASNHTLNNWETTMGNSYLCRKEESIFVSPGYKVNIFDLKIQPFEVEEGQFSAAEDCIPAVDNIFVPLLLAIALVGLVWLVVMAYCTKIRHRAGYRQI
;
A
#
# COMPACT_ATOMS: atom_id res chain seq x y z
N MET A 1 35.72 15.13 55.81
CA MET A 1 35.95 14.61 54.45
C MET A 1 34.76 13.74 54.07
N HIS A 2 33.88 14.26 53.23
CA HIS A 2 32.83 13.48 52.57
C HIS A 2 32.71 14.06 51.16
N VAL A 3 33.17 13.30 50.17
CA VAL A 3 33.08 13.62 48.75
C VAL A 3 31.75 13.02 48.26
N PRO A 4 30.84 13.79 47.64
CA PRO A 4 29.71 13.20 46.95
C PRO A 4 30.16 12.65 45.60
N LEU A 5 29.79 11.41 45.31
CA LEU A 5 30.01 10.75 44.03
C LEU A 5 29.05 11.32 42.99
N ASP A 6 29.63 11.86 41.93
CA ASP A 6 28.97 12.26 40.69
C ASP A 6 28.36 11.02 40.00
N PHE A 7 27.08 11.10 39.61
CA PHE A 7 26.46 10.12 38.72
C PHE A 7 26.70 10.57 37.27
N PRO A 8 27.24 9.70 36.38
CA PRO A 8 27.41 10.07 34.99
C PRO A 8 26.05 10.21 34.29
N SER A 9 25.94 11.32 33.58
CA SER A 9 24.88 11.67 32.62
C SER A 9 24.47 10.48 31.74
N HIS A 10 23.17 10.17 31.75
CA HIS A 10 22.56 9.30 30.75
C HIS A 10 22.91 9.81 29.34
N PRO A 11 23.33 8.93 28.40
CA PRO A 11 23.44 9.31 27.01
C PRO A 11 22.06 9.70 26.46
N PRO A 12 21.98 10.59 25.45
CA PRO A 12 20.72 10.97 24.85
C PRO A 12 20.02 9.71 24.32
N ARG A 13 18.77 9.56 24.76
CA ARG A 13 17.85 8.51 24.30
C ARG A 13 17.75 8.64 22.78
N ASN A 14 18.24 7.65 22.02
CA ASN A 14 18.06 7.60 20.57
C ASN A 14 16.56 7.73 20.27
N VAL A 15 16.14 8.90 19.80
CA VAL A 15 14.77 9.13 19.34
C VAL A 15 14.70 8.53 17.94
N VAL A 16 14.11 7.34 17.85
CA VAL A 16 13.80 6.70 16.58
C VAL A 16 12.57 7.39 16.00
N PHE A 17 12.71 8.06 14.87
CA PHE A 17 11.55 8.56 14.11
C PHE A 17 10.92 7.39 13.34
N GLN A 18 9.84 6.85 13.88
CA GLN A 18 9.00 5.83 13.23
C GLN A 18 8.28 6.44 12.02
N THR A 19 8.23 5.72 10.90
CA THR A 19 7.76 6.25 9.61
C THR A 19 6.25 6.12 9.46
N TYR A 20 5.50 7.22 9.32
CA TYR A 20 4.06 7.17 9.07
C TYR A 20 3.70 7.53 7.62
N ALA A 21 2.89 6.68 6.99
CA ALA A 21 2.28 6.98 5.69
C ALA A 21 0.89 7.56 5.92
N VAL A 22 0.58 8.67 5.26
CA VAL A 22 -0.79 9.16 5.21
C VAL A 22 -1.55 8.26 4.26
N ASP A 23 -2.65 7.66 4.71
CA ASP A 23 -3.61 6.91 3.91
C ASP A 23 -5.00 7.30 4.39
N LEU A 24 -5.62 8.26 3.70
CA LEU A 24 -6.87 8.87 4.12
C LEU A 24 -7.85 9.02 2.97
N GLU A 25 -9.09 8.68 3.26
CA GLU A 25 -10.25 8.98 2.45
C GLU A 25 -11.11 10.02 3.18
N VAL A 26 -11.24 11.21 2.59
CA VAL A 26 -12.08 12.29 3.12
C VAL A 26 -13.46 12.17 2.52
N LYS A 27 -14.47 12.17 3.39
CA LYS A 27 -15.88 12.01 3.04
C LYS A 27 -16.68 13.23 3.46
N ASP A 28 -17.75 13.50 2.71
CA ASP A 28 -18.74 14.50 3.07
C ASP A 28 -19.75 13.96 4.09
N ASP A 29 -20.71 14.79 4.50
CA ASP A 29 -21.78 14.41 5.43
C ASP A 29 -22.70 13.31 4.88
N SER A 30 -22.67 13.08 3.57
CA SER A 30 -23.40 12.01 2.89
C SER A 30 -22.57 10.72 2.75
N ASN A 31 -21.39 10.68 3.39
CA ASN A 31 -20.43 9.57 3.35
C ASN A 31 -19.87 9.28 1.95
N VAL A 32 -19.87 10.27 1.05
CA VAL A 32 -19.30 10.19 -0.29
C VAL A 32 -17.88 10.74 -0.26
N SER A 33 -16.93 9.97 -0.77
CA SER A 33 -15.52 10.34 -0.79
C SER A 33 -15.26 11.47 -1.78
N CYS A 34 -14.57 12.51 -1.35
CA CYS A 34 -14.25 13.68 -2.19
C CYS A 34 -12.75 13.83 -2.42
N LEU A 35 -11.93 13.22 -1.55
CA LEU A 35 -10.47 13.23 -1.63
C LEU A 35 -9.94 11.89 -1.14
N PHE A 36 -9.07 11.29 -1.95
CA PHE A 36 -8.26 10.14 -1.57
C PHE A 36 -6.80 10.57 -1.61
N ALA A 37 -6.08 10.36 -0.52
CA ALA A 37 -4.68 10.72 -0.41
C ALA A 37 -3.91 9.62 0.31
N LYS A 38 -2.98 9.02 -0.42
CA LYS A 38 -2.00 8.07 0.10
C LYS A 38 -0.60 8.53 -0.27
N TRP A 39 0.25 8.85 0.69
CA TRP A 39 1.60 9.33 0.40
C TRP A 39 2.52 9.27 1.63
N MET A 40 3.83 9.37 1.38
CA MET A 40 4.86 9.57 2.40
C MET A 40 5.66 10.83 2.10
N VAL A 41 6.04 11.61 3.12
CA VAL A 41 6.88 12.80 2.94
C VAL A 41 8.00 12.81 3.95
N LYS A 42 9.17 13.18 3.46
CA LYS A 42 10.35 13.54 4.24
C LYS A 42 10.53 15.06 4.16
N PHE A 43 10.56 15.70 5.32
CA PHE A 43 10.89 17.11 5.46
C PHE A 43 12.39 17.25 5.72
N SER A 44 13.04 18.16 5.00
CA SER A 44 14.39 18.63 5.27
C SER A 44 14.35 20.16 5.34
N ILE A 45 14.66 20.71 6.52
CA ILE A 45 14.45 22.13 6.85
C ILE A 45 15.73 22.70 7.42
N THR A 46 16.24 23.77 6.81
CA THR A 46 17.38 24.52 7.35
C THR A 46 16.90 25.61 8.31
N TYR A 47 17.51 25.73 9.49
CA TYR A 47 17.15 26.70 10.53
C TYR A 47 18.38 27.26 11.26
N GLU A 48 18.25 28.46 11.82
CA GLU A 48 19.32 29.11 12.60
C GLU A 48 19.42 28.48 14.01
N GLY A 49 20.49 27.73 14.25
CA GLY A 49 20.87 27.25 15.58
C GLY A 49 21.59 28.32 16.40
N THR A 50 21.80 28.06 17.69
CA THR A 50 22.50 28.97 18.61
C THR A 50 23.91 29.35 18.14
N ASP A 51 24.65 28.38 17.60
CA ASP A 51 26.05 28.53 17.22
C ASP A 51 26.23 28.56 15.68
N GLU A 52 25.47 27.75 14.96
CA GLU A 52 25.52 27.63 13.50
C GLU A 52 24.16 27.27 12.90
N SER A 53 24.05 27.39 11.57
CA SER A 53 22.87 26.91 10.84
C SER A 53 22.82 25.39 10.87
N LYS A 54 21.64 24.83 11.15
CA LYS A 54 21.40 23.39 11.27
C LYS A 54 20.33 22.95 10.29
N THR A 55 20.31 21.65 9.97
CA THR A 55 19.26 21.05 9.14
C THR A 55 18.52 19.97 9.93
N ALA A 56 17.21 20.15 10.09
CA ALA A 56 16.30 19.14 10.63
C ALA A 56 15.80 18.25 9.50
N THR A 57 15.89 16.93 9.67
CA THR A 57 15.30 15.97 8.71
C THR A 57 14.39 15.00 9.46
N PHE A 58 13.13 14.95 9.08
CA PHE A 58 12.13 14.11 9.73
C PHE A 58 11.00 13.72 8.79
N MET A 59 10.25 12.68 9.15
CA MET A 59 8.98 12.30 8.52
C MET A 59 7.83 12.63 9.46
N LEU A 60 6.60 12.50 8.98
CA LEU A 60 5.42 12.66 9.83
C LEU A 60 5.43 11.65 10.99
N PRO A 61 5.16 12.09 12.24
CA PRO A 61 5.05 11.21 13.40
C PRO A 61 3.72 10.43 13.38
N GLU A 62 3.56 9.44 14.28
CA GLU A 62 2.33 8.64 14.36
C GLU A 62 1.11 9.43 14.88
N ASN A 63 1.33 10.36 15.82
CA ASN A 63 0.26 11.13 16.44
C ASN A 63 -0.13 12.33 15.57
N LEU A 64 -0.93 12.07 14.53
CA LEU A 64 -1.47 13.10 13.66
C LEU A 64 -2.90 13.48 14.05
N SER A 65 -3.18 14.77 14.07
CA SER A 65 -4.54 15.32 14.15
C SER A 65 -4.96 15.79 12.75
N TYR A 66 -6.18 15.44 12.33
CA TYR A 66 -6.70 15.76 10.99
C TYR A 66 -7.69 16.93 10.98
N ILE A 67 -7.66 17.78 12.01
CA ILE A 67 -8.58 18.92 12.18
C ILE A 67 -8.49 19.86 10.97
N GLY A 68 -9.64 20.26 10.43
CA GLY A 68 -9.72 21.15 9.25
C GLY A 68 -9.73 20.42 7.90
N THR A 69 -9.55 19.10 7.90
CA THR A 69 -9.81 18.25 6.73
C THR A 69 -11.30 18.27 6.37
N SER A 70 -11.63 18.50 5.10
CA SER A 70 -13.02 18.59 4.64
C SER A 70 -13.14 18.44 3.12
N CYS A 71 -14.34 18.14 2.64
CA CYS A 71 -14.64 18.11 1.20
C CYS A 71 -14.79 19.50 0.57
N GLY A 72 -14.80 20.57 1.38
CA GLY A 72 -15.13 21.91 0.92
C GLY A 72 -16.62 22.04 0.60
N ASN A 73 -16.95 22.96 -0.31
CA ASN A 73 -18.31 23.30 -0.73
C ASN A 73 -18.32 23.79 -2.20
N GLU A 74 -19.37 24.47 -2.65
CA GLU A 74 -19.47 24.95 -4.03
C GLU A 74 -18.37 25.95 -4.43
N THR A 75 -17.79 26.67 -3.45
CA THR A 75 -16.79 27.72 -3.68
C THR A 75 -15.38 27.34 -3.21
N SER A 76 -15.24 26.24 -2.46
CA SER A 76 -13.98 25.76 -1.90
C SER A 76 -13.81 24.27 -2.19
N GLY A 77 -12.63 23.87 -2.69
CA GLY A 77 -12.36 22.46 -2.94
C GLY A 77 -11.92 21.69 -1.69
N PRO A 78 -11.70 20.37 -1.84
CA PRO A 78 -11.25 19.51 -0.76
C PRO A 78 -9.97 20.00 -0.09
N VAL A 79 -9.87 19.76 1.20
CA VAL A 79 -8.74 20.11 2.06
C VAL A 79 -8.35 18.89 2.87
N LEU A 80 -7.05 18.61 2.91
CA LEU A 80 -6.45 17.70 3.88
C LEU A 80 -5.52 18.51 4.77
N SER A 81 -5.77 18.49 6.07
CA SER A 81 -4.97 19.19 7.07
C SER A 81 -4.47 18.21 8.11
N ILE A 82 -3.20 18.36 8.48
CA ILE A 82 -2.48 17.51 9.42
C ILE A 82 -1.79 18.42 10.41
N GLU A 83 -2.04 18.23 11.70
CA GLU A 83 -1.33 18.88 12.79
C GLU A 83 -0.49 17.86 13.56
N PHE A 84 0.73 18.25 13.92
CA PHE A 84 1.66 17.36 14.62
C PHE A 84 2.70 18.13 15.45
N GLY A 85 3.25 17.46 16.46
CA GLY A 85 4.20 18.05 17.38
C GLY A 85 3.65 19.28 18.09
N ASP A 86 4.55 20.20 18.46
CA ASP A 86 4.19 21.45 19.12
C ASP A 86 4.01 22.57 18.09
N GLY A 87 2.80 22.65 17.53
CA GLY A 87 2.39 23.77 16.68
C GLY A 87 2.86 23.70 15.22
N ASN A 88 3.21 22.51 14.72
CA ASN A 88 3.43 22.28 13.29
C ASN A 88 2.13 21.82 12.60
N SER A 89 1.91 22.27 11.37
CA SER A 89 0.77 21.85 10.56
C SER A 89 1.13 21.77 9.08
N TRP A 90 0.70 20.72 8.40
CA TRP A 90 0.80 20.55 6.97
C TRP A 90 -0.60 20.45 6.37
N THR A 91 -0.95 21.35 5.45
CA THR A 91 -2.26 21.40 4.82
C THR A 91 -2.12 21.43 3.31
N ILE A 92 -2.90 20.65 2.58
CA ILE A 92 -3.03 20.76 1.14
C ILE A 92 -4.48 21.09 0.78
N ARG A 93 -4.66 22.14 -0.01
CA ARG A 93 -5.96 22.60 -0.51
C ARG A 93 -6.03 22.41 -2.00
N PHE A 94 -7.11 21.80 -2.47
CA PHE A 94 -7.33 21.56 -3.90
C PHE A 94 -8.26 22.60 -4.48
N THR A 95 -7.89 23.12 -5.64
CA THR A 95 -8.77 23.92 -6.49
C THR A 95 -8.90 23.23 -7.85
N LYS A 96 -10.06 23.36 -8.48
CA LYS A 96 -10.30 22.84 -9.82
C LYS A 96 -10.64 23.94 -10.81
N THR A 97 -10.28 23.71 -12.06
CA THR A 97 -10.77 24.41 -13.23
C THR A 97 -11.85 23.55 -13.89
N LYS A 98 -12.18 23.85 -15.16
CA LYS A 98 -13.10 23.03 -15.95
C LYS A 98 -12.55 21.62 -16.20
N ASP A 99 -11.24 21.50 -16.41
CA ASP A 99 -10.62 20.29 -16.95
C ASP A 99 -9.52 19.71 -16.04
N THR A 100 -9.01 20.48 -15.07
CA THR A 100 -7.89 20.08 -14.21
C THR A 100 -8.12 20.45 -12.74
N TYR A 101 -7.34 19.87 -11.84
CA TYR A 101 -7.22 20.29 -10.45
C TYR A 101 -5.75 20.43 -10.02
N GLN A 102 -5.53 21.25 -9.01
CA GLN A 102 -4.20 21.56 -8.48
C GLN A 102 -4.24 21.61 -6.96
N GLY A 103 -3.26 21.00 -6.31
CA GLY A 103 -3.05 21.12 -4.87
C GLY A 103 -2.08 22.25 -4.54
N VAL A 104 -2.39 23.00 -3.48
CA VAL A 104 -1.53 24.02 -2.88
C VAL A 104 -1.27 23.62 -1.43
N ILE A 105 -0.02 23.29 -1.13
CA ILE A 105 0.48 22.99 0.21
C ILE A 105 0.71 24.30 0.94
N THR A 106 0.24 24.37 2.19
CA THR A 106 0.65 25.32 3.22
C THR A 106 1.25 24.52 4.36
N PHE A 107 2.55 24.68 4.59
CA PHE A 107 3.24 24.02 5.70
C PHE A 107 3.71 25.07 6.69
N VAL A 108 3.27 24.92 7.93
CA VAL A 108 3.65 25.74 9.07
C VAL A 108 4.53 24.89 9.98
N TYR A 109 5.77 25.30 10.21
CA TYR A 109 6.65 24.66 11.18
C TYR A 109 7.01 25.64 12.29
N ASN A 110 7.07 25.14 13.51
CA ASN A 110 7.40 25.89 14.70
C ASN A 110 8.84 25.57 15.11
N THR A 111 9.78 26.51 14.92
CA THR A 111 11.17 26.32 15.37
C THR A 111 11.29 26.29 16.89
N GLY A 112 10.22 26.64 17.62
CA GLY A 112 10.12 26.42 19.07
C GLY A 112 9.89 24.97 19.48
N ASP A 113 9.50 24.09 18.55
CA ASP A 113 9.35 22.65 18.81
C ASP A 113 10.72 21.99 18.95
N SER A 114 11.17 21.82 20.19
CA SER A 114 12.47 21.22 20.52
C SER A 114 12.63 19.78 20.05
N THR A 115 11.53 19.11 19.69
CA THR A 115 11.57 17.72 19.17
C THR A 115 12.17 17.68 17.77
N PHE A 116 11.81 18.66 16.92
CA PHE A 116 12.26 18.72 15.53
C PHE A 116 13.39 19.74 15.32
N PHE A 117 13.43 20.80 16.12
CA PHE A 117 14.38 21.91 16.00
C PHE A 117 15.15 22.13 17.32
N PRO A 118 15.98 21.17 17.75
CA PRO A 118 16.80 21.36 18.94
C PRO A 118 17.77 22.53 18.75
N ASP A 119 17.96 23.32 19.81
CA ASP A 119 18.86 24.48 19.83
C ASP A 119 18.53 25.59 18.81
N ALA A 120 17.27 25.67 18.35
CA ALA A 120 16.83 26.78 17.51
C ALA A 120 17.00 28.11 18.26
N LYS A 121 17.73 29.05 17.64
CA LYS A 121 18.03 30.36 18.23
C LYS A 121 16.78 31.24 18.38
N ARG A 122 15.87 31.13 17.40
CA ARG A 122 14.57 31.83 17.39
C ARG A 122 13.46 30.80 17.49
N LYS A 123 12.44 31.12 18.29
CA LYS A 123 11.23 30.32 18.44
C LYS A 123 10.09 31.04 17.73
N GLU A 124 9.80 30.62 16.52
CA GLU A 124 8.78 31.25 15.69
C GLU A 124 8.07 30.22 14.80
N ARG A 125 6.89 30.59 14.32
CA ARG A 125 6.13 29.81 13.35
C ARG A 125 6.35 30.37 11.96
N ILE A 126 6.89 29.54 11.08
CA ILE A 126 7.22 29.91 9.71
C ILE A 126 6.23 29.18 8.80
N THR A 127 5.65 29.91 7.85
CA THR A 127 4.71 29.36 6.87
C THR A 127 5.35 29.36 5.50
N ILE A 128 5.38 28.20 4.84
CA ILE A 128 5.76 28.06 3.44
C ILE A 128 4.56 27.60 2.62
N VAL A 129 4.57 27.97 1.35
CA VAL A 129 3.55 27.59 0.38
C VAL A 129 4.23 26.97 -0.83
N ALA A 130 3.67 25.89 -1.35
CA ALA A 130 4.16 25.24 -2.55
C ALA A 130 3.03 24.53 -3.30
N ASN A 131 3.16 24.38 -4.62
CA ASN A 131 2.23 23.58 -5.39
C ASN A 131 2.63 22.10 -5.34
N PHE A 132 1.65 21.23 -5.20
CA PHE A 132 1.84 19.79 -5.34
C PHE A 132 0.59 19.10 -5.90
N PRO A 133 0.72 18.27 -6.95
CA PRO A 133 1.92 18.07 -7.77
C PRO A 133 2.39 19.35 -8.47
N ALA A 134 3.57 19.36 -9.09
CA ALA A 134 4.11 20.57 -9.71
C ALA A 134 3.21 21.11 -10.85
N ASN A 135 2.59 20.20 -11.59
CA ASN A 135 1.72 20.49 -12.73
C ASN A 135 0.25 20.15 -12.41
N PRO A 136 -0.73 20.89 -12.96
CA PRO A 136 -2.14 20.57 -12.81
C PRO A 136 -2.49 19.18 -13.34
N ILE A 137 -3.31 18.46 -12.59
CA ILE A 137 -3.72 17.10 -12.90
C ILE A 137 -5.06 17.16 -13.64
N PRO A 138 -5.25 16.41 -14.74
CA PRO A 138 -6.58 16.24 -15.36
C PRO A 138 -7.64 15.78 -14.35
N LEU A 139 -8.85 16.29 -14.45
CA LEU A 139 -9.96 15.78 -13.64
C LEU A 139 -10.24 14.31 -13.98
N ASN A 140 -10.79 13.58 -13.00
CA ASN A 140 -11.16 12.17 -13.11
C ASN A 140 -9.97 11.22 -13.32
N THR A 141 -8.74 11.65 -13.02
CA THR A 141 -7.57 10.77 -12.93
C THR A 141 -6.98 10.81 -11.53
N ALA A 142 -6.39 9.68 -11.12
CA ALA A 142 -5.60 9.58 -9.91
C ALA A 142 -4.15 9.95 -10.23
N PHE A 143 -3.61 10.97 -9.60
CA PHE A 143 -2.19 11.24 -9.66
C PHE A 143 -1.42 10.14 -8.93
N SER A 144 -0.38 9.62 -9.57
CA SER A 144 0.43 8.51 -9.07
C SER A 144 1.90 8.83 -9.26
N CYS A 145 2.69 8.74 -8.19
CA CYS A 145 4.14 8.86 -8.26
C CYS A 145 4.78 7.78 -7.37
N GLY A 146 5.40 6.79 -8.00
CA GLY A 146 6.11 5.71 -7.33
C GLY A 146 7.51 6.11 -6.90
N THR A 147 8.19 6.93 -7.70
CA THR A 147 9.51 7.50 -7.37
C THR A 147 9.42 8.67 -6.38
N GLU A 148 10.58 9.14 -5.91
CA GLU A 148 10.65 10.37 -5.10
C GLU A 148 10.32 11.59 -5.96
N ASP A 149 9.41 12.44 -5.50
CA ASP A 149 9.10 13.75 -6.09
C ASP A 149 9.37 14.85 -5.06
N THR A 150 10.13 15.87 -5.45
CA THR A 150 10.66 16.84 -4.50
C THR A 150 10.09 18.23 -4.74
N VAL A 151 9.51 18.80 -3.70
CA VAL A 151 8.98 20.16 -3.66
C VAL A 151 9.86 21.01 -2.76
N LYS A 152 10.41 22.11 -3.29
CA LYS A 152 11.24 23.06 -2.54
C LYS A 152 10.51 24.39 -2.40
N SER A 153 10.53 24.97 -1.20
CA SER A 153 9.99 26.30 -0.93
C SER A 153 10.72 26.92 0.25
N GLY A 154 11.44 28.03 0.01
CA GLY A 154 12.33 28.64 1.00
C GLY A 154 13.39 27.65 1.48
N ASP A 155 13.58 27.58 2.80
CA ASP A 155 14.53 26.67 3.46
C ASP A 155 13.99 25.25 3.65
N VAL A 156 12.82 24.93 3.08
CA VAL A 156 12.15 23.64 3.21
C VAL A 156 12.22 22.85 1.91
N THR A 157 12.67 21.61 2.03
CA THR A 157 12.56 20.57 1.01
C THR A 157 11.61 19.48 1.49
N GLN A 158 10.56 19.20 0.72
CA GLN A 158 9.59 18.13 0.95
C GLN A 158 9.80 17.07 -0.12
N THR A 159 10.16 15.86 0.27
CA THR A 159 10.34 14.73 -0.65
C THR A 159 9.18 13.77 -0.48
N PHE A 160 8.27 13.76 -1.44
CA PHE A 160 7.12 12.86 -1.51
C PHE A 160 7.49 11.54 -2.16
N GLN A 161 6.90 10.43 -1.70
CA GLN A 161 7.10 9.10 -2.27
C GLN A 161 5.83 8.26 -2.15
N SER A 162 5.66 7.30 -3.06
CA SER A 162 4.50 6.38 -3.08
C SER A 162 3.17 7.12 -3.05
N VAL A 163 3.07 8.18 -3.85
CA VAL A 163 1.92 9.08 -3.90
C VAL A 163 0.83 8.44 -4.74
N THR A 164 -0.37 8.36 -4.19
CA THR A 164 -1.63 8.19 -4.90
C THR A 164 -2.59 9.24 -4.39
N LEU A 165 -2.97 10.16 -5.25
CA LEU A 165 -3.75 11.33 -4.87
C LEU A 165 -4.84 11.58 -5.90
N GLN A 166 -6.07 11.73 -5.43
CA GLN A 166 -7.16 12.24 -6.25
C GLN A 166 -8.06 13.14 -5.44
N ALA A 167 -8.27 14.36 -5.91
CA ALA A 167 -9.29 15.26 -5.40
C ALA A 167 -10.51 15.26 -6.34
N PHE A 168 -11.67 15.68 -5.83
CA PHE A 168 -12.92 15.76 -6.58
C PHE A 168 -13.33 14.41 -7.20
N LEU A 169 -13.32 13.35 -6.38
CA LEU A 169 -13.75 12.02 -6.80
C LEU A 169 -15.19 12.06 -7.33
N GLN A 170 -15.42 11.42 -8.49
CA GLN A 170 -16.77 11.20 -8.99
C GLN A 170 -17.37 9.97 -8.31
N ASP A 171 -18.61 10.09 -7.84
CA ASP A 171 -19.36 9.03 -7.17
C ASP A 171 -18.63 8.38 -5.97
N GLY A 172 -17.70 9.10 -5.34
CA GLY A 172 -16.95 8.60 -4.20
C GLY A 172 -15.88 7.56 -4.54
N ARG A 173 -15.49 7.40 -5.81
CA ARG A 173 -14.57 6.34 -6.24
C ARG A 173 -13.25 6.87 -6.79
N LEU A 174 -12.16 6.23 -6.38
CA LEU A 174 -10.85 6.45 -6.97
C LEU A 174 -10.86 6.02 -8.45
N SER A 175 -10.30 6.86 -9.31
CA SER A 175 -10.23 6.61 -10.75
C SER A 175 -9.27 5.47 -11.06
N SER A 176 -9.65 4.66 -12.04
CA SER A 176 -8.76 3.67 -12.64
C SER A 176 -7.73 4.28 -13.60
N GLN A 177 -7.97 5.51 -14.09
CA GLN A 177 -7.03 6.23 -14.94
C GLN A 177 -6.02 6.97 -14.08
N LYS A 178 -4.75 6.91 -14.47
CA LYS A 178 -3.64 7.51 -13.72
C LYS A 178 -2.95 8.62 -14.50
N THR A 179 -2.59 9.68 -13.78
CA THR A 179 -1.63 10.68 -14.26
C THR A 179 -0.32 10.46 -13.51
N LEU A 180 0.75 10.14 -14.23
CA LEU A 180 2.05 9.87 -13.63
C LEU A 180 2.80 11.17 -13.36
N CYS A 181 3.69 11.17 -12.37
CA CYS A 181 4.68 12.24 -12.22
C CYS A 181 5.76 12.16 -13.31
N ASP A 182 6.44 13.28 -13.56
CA ASP A 182 7.44 13.39 -14.63
C ASP A 182 8.61 12.40 -14.44
N ASN A 183 8.97 12.12 -13.18
CA ASN A 183 10.01 11.16 -12.80
C ASN A 183 9.64 9.70 -13.17
N ASP A 184 8.34 9.36 -13.14
CA ASP A 184 7.84 8.05 -13.57
C ASP A 184 7.56 8.00 -15.08
N MET A 185 7.27 9.15 -15.72
CA MET A 185 7.13 9.23 -17.19
C MET A 185 8.46 8.99 -17.92
N THR A 186 9.58 9.39 -17.33
CA THR A 186 10.91 9.24 -17.92
C THR A 186 11.49 7.82 -17.79
N ALA A 187 10.90 6.97 -16.94
CA ALA A 187 11.23 5.54 -16.85
C ALA A 187 10.57 4.68 -17.95
N THR A 188 9.68 5.26 -18.76
CA THR A 188 8.91 4.55 -19.79
C THR A 188 9.20 5.08 -21.20
N ILE A 189 10.36 4.71 -21.78
CA ILE A 189 10.53 4.73 -23.24
C ILE A 189 11.15 3.39 -23.66
N PRO A 190 10.37 2.55 -24.36
CA PRO A 190 10.74 2.21 -25.73
C PRO A 190 9.70 2.73 -26.73
N GLY A 191 10.14 3.70 -27.55
CA GLY A 191 9.75 3.94 -28.94
C GLY A 191 8.27 3.93 -29.30
N ALA A 192 7.64 5.11 -29.36
CA ALA A 192 6.55 5.37 -30.29
C ALA A 192 7.11 6.01 -31.56
N SER A 193 7.07 5.30 -32.69
CA SER A 193 6.94 5.93 -34.00
C SER A 193 6.03 5.12 -34.92
N LYS A 194 5.40 5.85 -35.81
CA LYS A 194 4.17 5.56 -36.55
C LYS A 194 4.35 4.57 -37.71
N SER A 195 3.24 3.90 -38.05
CA SER A 195 2.76 3.59 -39.41
C SER A 195 3.51 2.57 -40.28
N GLY A 196 2.81 1.51 -40.71
CA GLY A 196 3.11 0.84 -41.99
C GLY A 196 2.91 -0.69 -42.05
N ASN A 197 1.82 -1.08 -42.69
CA ASN A 197 1.42 -2.37 -43.26
C ASN A 197 2.48 -3.44 -43.69
N THR A 198 2.11 -4.71 -43.49
CA THR A 198 2.38 -5.97 -44.27
C THR A 198 3.81 -6.44 -44.58
N GLY A 199 4.07 -7.74 -44.30
CA GLY A 199 5.02 -8.56 -45.07
C GLY A 199 5.82 -9.59 -44.28
N THR A 200 5.58 -10.88 -44.56
CA THR A 200 6.21 -12.10 -44.04
C THR A 200 7.60 -12.40 -44.63
N ALA A 201 8.35 -13.30 -43.94
CA ALA A 201 9.57 -14.05 -44.34
C ALA A 201 10.92 -13.32 -44.20
N GLU A 202 12.09 -13.92 -43.92
CA GLU A 202 12.57 -15.22 -43.41
C GLU A 202 14.11 -15.05 -43.22
N LEU A 203 14.68 -15.73 -42.21
CA LEU A 203 16.08 -16.10 -41.94
C LEU A 203 17.25 -15.32 -42.59
N ASN A 204 18.16 -14.78 -41.76
CA ASN A 204 19.58 -15.18 -41.84
C ASN A 204 20.38 -14.87 -40.56
N ALA A 205 21.05 -15.90 -40.05
CA ALA A 205 21.90 -15.88 -38.87
C ALA A 205 23.31 -15.35 -39.20
N THR A 206 23.84 -14.50 -38.33
CA THR A 206 25.29 -14.25 -38.20
C THR A 206 25.62 -14.08 -36.72
N GLU A 207 26.35 -15.06 -36.17
CA GLU A 207 26.83 -15.13 -34.79
C GLU A 207 28.06 -14.25 -34.57
N THR A 208 28.01 -13.34 -33.58
CA THR A 208 29.08 -12.97 -32.60
C THR A 208 28.58 -11.82 -31.70
N PRO A 209 29.19 -11.53 -30.55
CA PRO A 209 29.50 -12.34 -29.36
C PRO A 209 28.56 -11.99 -28.18
N SER A 210 28.51 -12.86 -27.18
CA SER A 210 27.69 -12.77 -25.96
C SER A 210 27.70 -11.39 -25.27
N SER A 211 26.56 -10.71 -25.31
CA SER A 211 26.19 -9.64 -24.37
C SER A 211 25.44 -10.29 -23.20
N PRO A 212 25.64 -9.84 -21.94
CA PRO A 212 25.05 -10.49 -20.77
C PRO A 212 23.54 -10.42 -20.87
N THR A 213 22.92 -11.60 -20.85
CA THR A 213 21.49 -11.77 -20.74
C THR A 213 21.04 -11.14 -19.42
N ILE A 214 20.29 -10.05 -19.46
CA ILE A 214 19.49 -9.63 -18.30
C ILE A 214 18.40 -10.68 -18.17
N GLN A 215 18.57 -11.57 -17.19
CA GLN A 215 17.63 -12.61 -16.82
C GLN A 215 16.28 -11.97 -16.44
N PRO A 216 15.13 -12.57 -16.83
CA PRO A 216 13.83 -12.18 -16.30
C PRO A 216 13.85 -12.26 -14.77
N GLU A 217 13.36 -11.21 -14.12
CA GLU A 217 13.26 -11.11 -12.66
C GLU A 217 12.57 -12.39 -12.10
N GLU A 218 13.33 -13.20 -11.35
CA GLU A 218 12.93 -14.57 -10.99
C GLU A 218 11.97 -14.55 -9.79
N LYS A 219 10.71 -14.94 -10.02
CA LYS A 219 9.70 -15.22 -8.99
C LYS A 219 10.32 -16.16 -7.94
N PRO A 220 10.27 -15.82 -6.63
CA PRO A 220 10.86 -16.68 -5.59
C PRO A 220 10.16 -18.05 -5.56
N ALA A 221 10.92 -19.10 -5.26
CA ALA A 221 10.37 -20.44 -5.07
C ALA A 221 9.46 -20.47 -3.83
N SER A 222 8.31 -21.13 -3.94
CA SER A 222 7.35 -21.25 -2.83
C SER A 222 7.81 -22.31 -1.83
N GLY A 223 7.85 -21.94 -0.56
CA GLY A 223 8.15 -22.83 0.56
C GLY A 223 6.91 -23.33 1.28
N SER A 224 7.08 -24.37 2.10
CA SER A 224 6.07 -24.85 3.06
C SER A 224 6.65 -24.77 4.46
N TYR A 225 5.99 -24.01 5.31
CA TYR A 225 6.46 -23.61 6.63
C TYR A 225 5.46 -24.07 7.68
N THR A 226 5.98 -24.59 8.79
CA THR A 226 5.17 -25.14 9.89
C THR A 226 5.69 -24.61 11.22
N VAL A 227 4.81 -24.08 12.05
CA VAL A 227 5.11 -23.68 13.42
C VAL A 227 4.33 -24.57 14.39
N LYS A 228 5.03 -25.10 15.39
CA LYS A 228 4.45 -25.94 16.44
C LYS A 228 4.58 -25.26 17.80
N THR A 229 3.52 -25.33 18.59
CA THR A 229 3.53 -24.96 20.02
C THR A 229 3.42 -26.25 20.82
N GLY A 230 4.55 -26.76 21.31
CA GLY A 230 4.63 -28.11 21.88
C GLY A 230 4.37 -29.19 20.81
N PRO A 231 3.50 -30.18 21.07
CA PRO A 231 3.18 -31.22 20.08
C PRO A 231 2.18 -30.77 19.01
N VAL A 232 1.53 -29.62 19.19
CA VAL A 232 0.43 -29.13 18.34
C VAL A 232 0.99 -28.19 17.27
N THR A 233 0.70 -28.49 16.00
CA THR A 233 0.91 -27.54 14.90
C THR A 233 -0.10 -26.39 15.03
N CYS A 234 0.35 -25.16 14.91
CA CYS A 234 -0.52 -23.99 15.11
C CYS A 234 -0.43 -22.95 13.99
N ILE A 235 0.57 -23.02 13.11
CA ILE A 235 0.60 -22.26 11.85
C ILE A 235 1.05 -23.19 10.74
N LEU A 236 0.32 -23.16 9.63
CA LEU A 236 0.76 -23.65 8.34
C LEU A 236 0.81 -22.50 7.35
N ALA A 237 1.89 -22.41 6.58
CA ALA A 237 2.03 -21.41 5.53
C ALA A 237 2.74 -21.99 4.31
N ASN A 238 2.13 -21.86 3.15
CA ASN A 238 2.77 -22.05 1.86
C ASN A 238 2.87 -20.69 1.19
N MET A 239 4.08 -20.25 0.85
CA MET A 239 4.29 -18.99 0.14
C MET A 239 5.70 -18.89 -0.42
N GLY A 240 5.85 -18.20 -1.54
CA GLY A 240 7.11 -17.61 -1.97
C GLY A 240 7.24 -16.22 -1.34
N LEU A 241 8.44 -15.88 -0.86
CA LEU A 241 8.69 -14.62 -0.16
C LEU A 241 9.86 -13.88 -0.81
N GLN A 242 9.64 -12.61 -1.14
CA GLN A 242 10.66 -11.72 -1.67
C GLN A 242 10.61 -10.40 -0.92
N LEU A 243 11.76 -9.92 -0.47
CA LEU A 243 11.91 -8.61 0.16
C LEU A 243 12.53 -7.64 -0.85
N ASN A 244 11.87 -6.51 -1.07
CA ASN A 244 12.40 -5.40 -1.86
C ASN A 244 12.87 -4.31 -0.88
N VAL A 245 14.19 -4.16 -0.77
CA VAL A 245 14.86 -3.19 0.08
C VAL A 245 15.43 -2.06 -0.78
N THR A 246 14.91 -0.86 -0.61
CA THR A 246 15.27 0.36 -1.34
C THR A 246 15.82 1.40 -0.37
N GLN A 247 16.94 1.05 0.29
CA GLN A 247 17.72 1.99 1.10
C GLN A 247 18.82 2.64 0.24
N GLN A 248 20.09 2.25 0.42
CA GLN A 248 21.23 2.84 -0.27
C GLN A 248 21.45 2.21 -1.66
N ILE A 249 21.22 0.90 -1.78
CA ILE A 249 21.25 0.14 -3.02
C ILE A 249 19.96 -0.67 -3.09
N PRO A 250 19.11 -0.46 -4.11
CA PRO A 250 17.94 -1.29 -4.35
C PRO A 250 18.35 -2.76 -4.43
N THR A 251 17.90 -3.54 -3.47
CA THR A 251 18.25 -4.95 -3.31
C THR A 251 16.98 -5.76 -3.20
N ILE A 252 16.86 -6.78 -4.05
CA ILE A 252 15.79 -7.76 -3.98
C ILE A 252 16.37 -9.01 -3.33
N ILE A 253 15.76 -9.46 -2.24
CA ILE A 253 16.17 -10.63 -1.47
C ILE A 253 15.06 -11.65 -1.58
N ASN A 254 15.27 -12.68 -2.41
CA ASN A 254 14.39 -13.84 -2.48
C ASN A 254 14.73 -14.80 -1.33
N PHE A 255 13.73 -15.16 -0.53
CA PHE A 255 13.89 -16.20 0.47
C PHE A 255 13.98 -17.56 -0.22
N ASN A 256 15.01 -18.33 0.11
CA ASN A 256 15.15 -19.69 -0.41
C ASN A 256 14.47 -20.68 0.55
N PRO A 257 13.41 -21.39 0.11
CA PRO A 257 12.66 -22.28 1.00
C PRO A 257 13.49 -23.46 1.53
N ASN A 258 14.60 -23.82 0.88
CA ASN A 258 15.49 -24.89 1.35
C ASN A 258 16.40 -24.47 2.51
N SER A 259 16.68 -23.17 2.67
CA SER A 259 17.51 -22.62 3.77
C SER A 259 16.69 -21.82 4.79
N THR A 260 15.47 -21.41 4.44
CA THR A 260 14.60 -20.64 5.32
C THR A 260 14.10 -21.49 6.49
N VAL A 261 14.32 -21.02 7.71
CA VAL A 261 13.82 -21.64 8.93
C VAL A 261 12.55 -20.94 9.42
N ALA A 262 11.48 -21.71 9.58
CA ALA A 262 10.24 -21.25 10.20
C ALA A 262 10.28 -21.43 11.72
N SER A 263 9.89 -20.40 12.46
CA SER A 263 9.74 -20.41 13.91
C SER A 263 8.58 -19.51 14.33
N GLY A 264 8.26 -19.48 15.62
CA GLY A 264 7.18 -18.64 16.12
C GLY A 264 6.40 -19.31 17.24
N ASN A 265 5.22 -18.77 17.52
CA ASN A 265 4.35 -19.25 18.59
C ASN A 265 2.89 -18.84 18.32
N CYS A 266 1.97 -19.58 18.94
CA CYS A 266 0.56 -19.24 18.91
C CYS A 266 0.03 -19.08 20.34
N GLY A 267 -0.70 -17.99 20.55
CA GLY A 267 -1.59 -17.80 21.69
C GLY A 267 -3.04 -18.00 21.27
N LYS A 268 -3.97 -17.63 22.16
CA LYS A 268 -5.41 -17.72 21.87
C LYS A 268 -5.88 -16.68 20.86
N THR A 269 -5.31 -15.48 20.91
CA THR A 269 -5.76 -14.32 20.12
C THR A 269 -4.68 -13.72 19.23
N THR A 270 -3.44 -14.17 19.37
CA THR A 270 -2.27 -13.68 18.61
C THR A 270 -1.36 -14.82 18.22
N ALA A 271 -0.80 -14.79 17.03
CA ALA A 271 0.19 -15.76 16.58
C ALA A 271 1.29 -15.05 15.79
N VAL A 272 2.50 -15.62 15.81
CA VAL A 272 3.65 -15.09 15.09
C VAL A 272 4.25 -16.19 14.24
N LEU A 273 4.39 -15.93 12.94
CA LEU A 273 5.19 -16.73 12.03
C LEU A 273 6.46 -15.96 11.69
N ARG A 274 7.61 -16.48 12.11
CA ARG A 274 8.94 -15.94 11.80
C ARG A 274 9.61 -16.80 10.74
N LEU A 275 9.94 -16.21 9.60
CA LEU A 275 10.78 -16.82 8.57
C LEU A 275 12.17 -16.19 8.64
N SER A 276 13.20 -17.02 8.81
CA SER A 276 14.60 -16.60 8.89
C SER A 276 15.42 -17.23 7.78
N ASP A 277 16.04 -16.41 6.92
CA ASP A 277 16.93 -16.86 5.85
C ASP A 277 18.24 -16.07 5.91
N GLY A 278 19.33 -16.75 6.26
CA GLY A 278 20.62 -16.12 6.56
C GLY A 278 20.50 -15.04 7.66
N ASN A 279 20.82 -13.79 7.30
CA ASN A 279 20.80 -12.66 8.22
C ASN A 279 19.49 -11.86 8.21
N THR A 280 18.49 -12.31 7.43
CA THR A 280 17.21 -11.64 7.25
C THR A 280 16.12 -12.43 7.94
N LYS A 281 15.24 -11.72 8.68
CA LYS A 281 14.06 -12.30 9.34
C LYS A 281 12.84 -11.47 9.01
N VAL A 282 11.72 -12.14 8.78
CA VAL A 282 10.41 -11.53 8.58
C VAL A 282 9.42 -12.20 9.54
N ASP A 283 8.79 -11.40 10.38
CA ASP A 283 7.76 -11.83 11.33
C ASP A 283 6.39 -11.39 10.82
N PHE A 284 5.50 -12.33 10.55
CA PHE A 284 4.09 -12.09 10.27
C PHE A 284 3.30 -12.20 11.56
N LEU A 285 2.66 -11.10 11.96
CA LEU A 285 1.91 -10.96 13.20
C LEU A 285 0.42 -11.10 12.91
N PHE A 286 -0.21 -12.14 13.46
CA PHE A 286 -1.63 -12.42 13.32
C PHE A 286 -2.40 -12.05 14.58
N ALA A 287 -3.63 -11.57 14.40
CA ALA A 287 -4.55 -11.31 15.49
C ALA A 287 -5.96 -11.82 15.15
N VAL A 288 -6.73 -12.13 16.20
CA VAL A 288 -8.15 -12.48 16.11
C VAL A 288 -8.99 -11.23 16.36
N LYS A 289 -10.04 -11.03 15.56
CA LYS A 289 -11.07 -10.03 15.76
C LYS A 289 -12.46 -10.66 15.72
N ASN A 290 -13.36 -10.09 16.52
CA ASN A 290 -14.76 -10.51 16.54
C ASN A 290 -15.52 -9.82 15.42
N SER A 291 -16.11 -10.61 14.51
CA SER A 291 -17.07 -10.11 13.52
C SER A 291 -18.50 -10.45 13.96
N THR A 292 -19.50 -9.84 13.31
CA THR A 292 -20.92 -10.02 13.63
C THR A 292 -21.42 -11.45 13.44
N SER A 293 -20.73 -12.25 12.62
CA SER A 293 -21.12 -13.63 12.26
C SER A 293 -20.18 -14.72 12.79
N SER A 294 -18.90 -14.42 12.98
CA SER A 294 -17.86 -15.37 13.40
C SER A 294 -16.59 -14.64 13.84
N GLU A 295 -15.74 -15.32 14.63
CA GLU A 295 -14.37 -14.86 14.87
C GLU A 295 -13.56 -14.99 13.57
N LYS A 296 -12.67 -14.02 13.33
CA LYS A 296 -11.81 -14.00 12.15
C LYS A 296 -10.37 -13.70 12.54
N PHE A 297 -9.41 -14.36 11.90
CA PHE A 297 -8.02 -13.93 11.97
C PHE A 297 -7.71 -12.93 10.85
N TYR A 298 -6.67 -12.13 11.05
CA TYR A 298 -6.11 -11.25 10.03
C TYR A 298 -4.62 -11.04 10.29
N LEU A 299 -3.89 -10.63 9.25
CA LEU A 299 -2.52 -10.14 9.39
C LEU A 299 -2.57 -8.71 9.96
N LYS A 300 -2.17 -8.58 11.22
CA LYS A 300 -2.10 -7.31 11.97
C LYS A 300 -0.83 -6.53 11.63
N GLY A 301 0.27 -7.24 11.39
CA GLY A 301 1.52 -6.56 11.12
C GLY A 301 2.62 -7.45 10.56
N VAL A 302 3.67 -6.78 10.10
CA VAL A 302 4.91 -7.41 9.63
C VAL A 302 6.09 -6.67 10.24
N ASP A 303 7.05 -7.41 10.79
CA ASP A 303 8.37 -6.90 11.19
C ASP A 303 9.45 -7.52 10.30
N ILE A 304 10.42 -6.71 9.90
CA ILE A 304 11.61 -7.12 9.16
C ILE A 304 12.82 -6.77 10.00
N SER A 305 13.75 -7.71 10.13
CA SER A 305 15.08 -7.45 10.68
C SER A 305 16.16 -8.00 9.75
N MET A 306 17.14 -7.19 9.40
CA MET A 306 18.26 -7.59 8.55
C MET A 306 19.58 -7.19 9.22
N THR A 307 20.48 -8.15 9.43
CA THR A 307 21.79 -7.91 10.05
C THR A 307 22.89 -7.85 9.00
N GLU A 308 23.55 -6.70 8.86
CA GLU A 308 24.75 -6.58 8.04
C GLU A 308 26.01 -7.01 8.82
N SER A 309 27.04 -7.45 8.08
CA SER A 309 28.30 -8.00 8.61
C SER A 309 29.11 -7.03 9.48
N LEU A 310 28.74 -5.75 9.54
CA LEU A 310 29.38 -4.69 10.34
C LEU A 310 28.64 -4.35 11.66
N ASN A 311 27.79 -5.26 12.17
CA ASN A 311 26.93 -5.07 13.37
C ASN A 311 25.80 -4.04 13.23
N ALA A 312 25.51 -3.55 12.03
CA ALA A 312 24.31 -2.75 11.77
C ALA A 312 23.09 -3.67 11.60
N THR A 313 22.04 -3.44 12.39
CA THR A 313 20.75 -4.13 12.23
C THR A 313 19.72 -3.14 11.69
N PHE A 314 19.16 -3.44 10.54
CA PHE A 314 18.05 -2.69 9.98
C PHE A 314 16.74 -3.29 10.43
N LEU A 315 15.82 -2.43 10.88
CA LEU A 315 14.50 -2.81 11.34
C LEU A 315 13.45 -2.02 10.56
N ALA A 316 12.40 -2.70 10.13
CA ALA A 316 11.22 -2.10 9.53
C ALA A 316 9.98 -2.81 10.05
N SER A 317 8.90 -2.07 10.31
CA SER A 317 7.69 -2.63 10.90
C SER A 317 6.44 -1.90 10.42
N ASN A 318 5.36 -2.64 10.21
CA ASN A 318 4.02 -2.10 10.00
C ASN A 318 3.01 -2.91 10.80
N HIS A 319 2.35 -2.31 11.80
CA HIS A 319 1.37 -2.97 12.67
C HIS A 319 -0.07 -2.47 12.48
N THR A 320 -0.33 -1.76 11.38
CA THR A 320 -1.67 -1.23 11.02
C THR A 320 -2.33 -2.04 9.90
N LEU A 321 -1.82 -3.24 9.61
CA LEU A 321 -2.32 -4.10 8.55
C LEU A 321 -3.68 -4.70 8.93
N ASN A 322 -4.49 -4.93 7.90
CA ASN A 322 -5.78 -5.61 8.00
C ASN A 322 -5.96 -6.60 6.83
N ASN A 323 -4.85 -7.22 6.42
CA ASN A 323 -4.79 -8.12 5.27
C ASN A 323 -5.19 -9.55 5.69
N TRP A 324 -5.48 -10.40 4.69
CA TRP A 324 -5.71 -11.84 4.86
C TRP A 324 -6.78 -12.18 5.90
N GLU A 325 -7.83 -11.35 5.96
CA GLU A 325 -8.95 -11.61 6.84
C GLU A 325 -9.64 -12.92 6.43
N THR A 326 -9.83 -13.83 7.38
CA THR A 326 -10.41 -15.16 7.12
C THR A 326 -11.09 -15.68 8.37
N THR A 327 -12.16 -16.44 8.19
CA THR A 327 -12.89 -17.06 9.31
C THR A 327 -11.99 -17.99 10.12
N MET A 328 -12.08 -17.93 11.45
CA MET A 328 -11.37 -18.88 12.31
C MET A 328 -11.71 -20.32 11.91
N GLY A 329 -10.70 -21.19 11.92
CA GLY A 329 -10.81 -22.58 11.46
C GLY A 329 -10.66 -22.79 9.95
N ASN A 330 -10.60 -21.73 9.14
CA ASN A 330 -10.32 -21.79 7.69
C ASN A 330 -8.88 -21.37 7.37
N SER A 331 -8.46 -21.60 6.12
CA SER A 331 -7.20 -21.11 5.56
C SER A 331 -7.45 -19.97 4.57
N TYR A 332 -6.56 -18.98 4.53
CA TYR A 332 -6.56 -17.95 3.48
C TYR A 332 -5.78 -18.47 2.27
N LEU A 333 -6.28 -18.27 1.05
CA LEU A 333 -5.62 -18.65 -0.20
C LEU A 333 -5.60 -17.47 -1.17
N CYS A 334 -4.41 -17.07 -1.62
CA CYS A 334 -4.25 -16.11 -2.71
C CYS A 334 -3.18 -16.55 -3.71
N ARG A 335 -3.60 -16.79 -4.95
CA ARG A 335 -2.69 -17.20 -6.04
C ARG A 335 -2.03 -16.02 -6.75
N LYS A 336 -2.61 -14.82 -6.60
CA LYS A 336 -2.03 -13.60 -7.15
C LYS A 336 -0.87 -13.15 -6.26
N GLU A 337 0.10 -12.49 -6.88
CA GLU A 337 1.13 -11.79 -6.13
C GLU A 337 0.48 -10.70 -5.27
N GLU A 338 0.84 -10.69 -3.98
CA GLU A 338 0.47 -9.64 -3.05
C GLU A 338 1.73 -8.91 -2.58
N SER A 339 1.69 -7.59 -2.57
CA SER A 339 2.76 -6.76 -2.03
C SER A 339 2.30 -6.08 -0.74
N ILE A 340 2.91 -6.45 0.38
CA ILE A 340 2.74 -5.78 1.66
C ILE A 340 3.77 -4.67 1.78
N PHE A 341 3.26 -3.45 1.98
CA PHE A 341 4.08 -2.30 2.30
C PHE A 341 4.43 -2.30 3.79
N VAL A 342 5.72 -2.34 4.13
CA VAL A 342 6.18 -2.34 5.53
C VAL A 342 6.64 -0.94 5.96
N SER A 343 7.60 -0.35 5.26
CA SER A 343 8.06 1.02 5.53
C SER A 343 8.71 1.61 4.28
N PRO A 344 9.11 2.90 4.25
CA PRO A 344 9.89 3.45 3.14
C PRO A 344 11.11 2.60 2.87
N GLY A 345 11.29 2.19 1.61
CA GLY A 345 12.39 1.31 1.25
C GLY A 345 12.21 -0.15 1.65
N TYR A 346 11.05 -0.60 2.14
CA TYR A 346 10.81 -2.01 2.48
C TYR A 346 9.42 -2.45 2.03
N LYS A 347 9.39 -3.36 1.06
CA LYS A 347 8.18 -4.08 0.64
C LYS A 347 8.41 -5.58 0.73
N VAL A 348 7.38 -6.30 1.13
CA VAL A 348 7.36 -7.76 1.13
C VAL A 348 6.42 -8.19 0.01
N ASN A 349 6.94 -8.89 -0.99
CA ASN A 349 6.16 -9.53 -2.05
C ASN A 349 5.93 -10.99 -1.69
N ILE A 350 4.68 -11.43 -1.77
CA ILE A 350 4.21 -12.76 -1.40
C ILE A 350 3.59 -13.41 -2.63
N PHE A 351 3.97 -14.66 -2.87
CA PHE A 351 3.56 -15.44 -4.04
C PHE A 351 2.93 -16.76 -3.60
N ASP A 352 1.89 -17.21 -4.33
CA ASP A 352 1.21 -18.50 -4.10
C ASP A 352 0.83 -18.73 -2.62
N LEU A 353 0.29 -17.69 -1.98
CA LEU A 353 -0.02 -17.67 -0.56
C LEU A 353 -1.14 -18.65 -0.22
N LYS A 354 -0.87 -19.57 0.71
CA LYS A 354 -1.89 -20.27 1.49
C LYS A 354 -1.48 -20.28 2.95
N ILE A 355 -2.28 -19.70 3.84
CA ILE A 355 -1.87 -19.54 5.25
C ILE A 355 -3.04 -19.80 6.20
N GLN A 356 -2.73 -20.48 7.30
CA GLN A 356 -3.67 -20.75 8.38
C GLN A 356 -2.94 -20.64 9.71
N PRO A 357 -3.04 -19.49 10.39
CA PRO A 357 -2.71 -19.36 11.79
C PRO A 357 -3.89 -19.85 12.63
N PHE A 358 -3.60 -20.37 13.83
CA PHE A 358 -4.59 -20.91 14.75
C PHE A 358 -5.33 -22.14 14.20
N GLU A 359 -6.02 -22.86 15.10
CA GLU A 359 -6.99 -23.93 14.76
C GLU A 359 -6.55 -24.86 13.61
N VAL A 360 -5.27 -25.26 13.60
CA VAL A 360 -4.76 -26.24 12.63
C VAL A 360 -5.04 -27.63 13.18
N GLU A 361 -5.90 -28.37 12.47
CA GLU A 361 -6.26 -29.74 12.82
C GLU A 361 -5.39 -30.73 12.03
N GLU A 362 -4.91 -31.77 12.71
CA GLU A 362 -4.11 -32.87 12.12
C GLU A 362 -2.86 -32.44 11.31
N GLY A 363 -2.40 -31.20 11.49
CA GLY A 363 -1.29 -30.65 10.73
C GLY A 363 -1.60 -30.42 9.24
N GLN A 364 -2.88 -30.26 8.89
CA GLN A 364 -3.33 -29.98 7.53
C GLN A 364 -4.07 -28.64 7.44
N PHE A 365 -4.11 -28.07 6.23
CA PHE A 365 -4.93 -26.89 5.96
C PHE A 365 -6.41 -27.27 5.93
N SER A 366 -7.24 -26.46 6.58
CA SER A 366 -8.69 -26.51 6.51
C SER A 366 -9.23 -25.95 5.18
N ALA A 367 -10.55 -25.79 5.08
CA ALA A 367 -11.22 -25.15 3.94
C ALA A 367 -10.58 -23.78 3.62
N ALA A 368 -10.44 -23.46 2.34
CA ALA A 368 -9.75 -22.24 1.90
C ALA A 368 -10.74 -21.14 1.51
N GLU A 369 -10.57 -19.94 2.06
CA GLU A 369 -11.19 -18.70 1.61
C GLU A 369 -10.25 -18.00 0.61
N ASP A 370 -10.72 -17.80 -0.62
CA ASP A 370 -9.92 -17.19 -1.68
C ASP A 370 -9.90 -15.65 -1.54
N CYS A 371 -8.76 -15.03 -1.82
CA CYS A 371 -8.59 -13.57 -1.81
C CYS A 371 -9.43 -12.85 -2.86
N ILE A 372 -9.89 -13.57 -3.89
CA ILE A 372 -10.87 -13.07 -4.83
C ILE A 372 -12.25 -13.41 -4.27
N PRO A 373 -13.12 -12.42 -4.01
CA PRO A 373 -14.49 -12.72 -3.61
C PRO A 373 -15.10 -13.64 -4.67
N ALA A 374 -15.63 -14.80 -4.24
CA ALA A 374 -16.36 -15.69 -5.12
C ALA A 374 -17.37 -14.85 -5.89
N VAL A 375 -17.14 -14.70 -7.20
CA VAL A 375 -17.93 -13.81 -8.05
C VAL A 375 -19.27 -14.51 -8.35
N ASP A 376 -20.12 -14.61 -7.33
CA ASP A 376 -21.54 -14.93 -7.51
C ASP A 376 -22.32 -13.72 -8.06
N ASN A 377 -21.68 -12.56 -8.20
CA ASN A 377 -22.26 -11.36 -8.81
C ASN A 377 -22.43 -11.44 -10.34
N ILE A 378 -21.83 -12.44 -11.03
CA ILE A 378 -22.12 -12.71 -12.45
C ILE A 378 -23.11 -13.87 -12.59
N PHE A 379 -23.11 -14.82 -11.66
CA PHE A 379 -23.99 -15.99 -11.72
C PHE A 379 -25.47 -15.63 -11.55
N VAL A 380 -25.80 -14.73 -10.60
CA VAL A 380 -27.18 -14.32 -10.36
C VAL A 380 -27.77 -13.54 -11.56
N PRO A 381 -27.10 -12.52 -12.14
CA PRO A 381 -27.60 -11.85 -13.35
C PRO A 381 -27.69 -12.79 -14.57
N LEU A 382 -26.76 -13.73 -14.72
CA LEU A 382 -26.75 -14.69 -15.84
C LEU A 382 -27.93 -15.67 -15.75
N LEU A 383 -28.22 -16.21 -14.56
CA LEU A 383 -29.38 -17.08 -14.35
C LEU A 383 -30.70 -16.35 -14.61
N LEU A 384 -30.81 -15.10 -14.18
CA LEU A 384 -32.00 -14.27 -14.45
C LEU A 384 -32.16 -14.00 -15.95
N ALA A 385 -31.07 -13.75 -16.67
CA ALA A 385 -31.09 -13.57 -18.12
C ALA A 385 -31.54 -14.86 -18.85
N ILE A 386 -31.02 -16.02 -18.46
CA ILE A 386 -31.40 -17.31 -19.04
C ILE A 386 -32.89 -17.62 -18.77
N ALA A 387 -33.37 -17.37 -17.55
CA ALA A 387 -34.77 -17.58 -17.18
C ALA A 387 -35.72 -16.69 -18.01
N LEU A 388 -35.36 -15.41 -18.21
CA LEU A 388 -36.11 -14.46 -19.04
C LEU A 388 -36.18 -14.92 -20.50
N VAL A 389 -35.06 -15.34 -21.08
CA VAL A 389 -35.03 -15.84 -22.46
C VAL A 389 -35.87 -17.11 -22.62
N GLY A 390 -35.77 -18.05 -21.67
CA GLY A 390 -36.57 -19.27 -21.67
C GLY A 390 -38.08 -18.99 -21.61
N LEU A 391 -38.49 -18.04 -20.77
CA LEU A 391 -39.89 -17.64 -20.64
C LEU A 391 -40.43 -16.99 -21.92
N VAL A 392 -39.66 -16.09 -22.54
CA VAL A 392 -40.03 -15.48 -23.82
C VAL A 392 -40.19 -16.54 -24.91
N TRP A 393 -39.27 -17.51 -24.98
CA TRP A 393 -39.34 -18.58 -25.97
C TRP A 393 -40.58 -19.46 -25.80
N LEU A 394 -40.95 -19.82 -24.57
CA LEU A 394 -42.19 -20.56 -24.28
C LEU A 394 -43.44 -19.81 -24.70
N VAL A 395 -43.50 -18.50 -24.44
CA VAL A 395 -44.63 -17.65 -24.87
C VAL A 395 -44.73 -17.62 -26.40
N VAL A 396 -43.62 -17.48 -27.11
CA VAL A 396 -43.58 -17.51 -28.58
C VAL A 396 -44.06 -18.86 -29.12
N MET A 397 -43.62 -19.98 -28.54
CA MET A 397 -44.07 -21.31 -28.97
C MET A 397 -45.57 -21.53 -28.72
N ALA A 398 -46.09 -21.09 -27.57
CA ALA A 398 -47.52 -21.12 -27.28
C ALA A 398 -48.33 -20.23 -28.24
N TYR A 399 -47.80 -19.07 -28.60
CA TYR A 399 -48.43 -18.17 -29.56
C TYR A 399 -48.43 -18.76 -30.99
N CYS A 400 -47.31 -19.31 -31.44
CA CYS A 400 -47.17 -19.95 -32.75
C CYS A 400 -48.09 -21.17 -32.89
N THR A 401 -48.23 -21.99 -31.85
CA THR A 401 -49.18 -23.13 -31.84
C THR A 401 -50.64 -22.65 -31.86
N LYS A 402 -50.98 -21.59 -31.11
CA LYS A 402 -52.32 -20.97 -31.14
C LYS A 402 -52.67 -20.36 -32.50
N ILE A 403 -51.70 -19.76 -33.21
CA ILE A 403 -51.88 -19.28 -34.59
C ILE A 403 -52.07 -20.44 -35.56
N ARG A 404 -51.25 -21.48 -35.46
CA ARG A 404 -51.38 -22.67 -36.31
C ARG A 404 -52.75 -23.36 -36.15
N HIS A 405 -53.29 -23.40 -34.93
CA HIS A 405 -54.65 -23.90 -34.69
C HIS A 405 -55.75 -22.99 -35.28
N ARG A 406 -55.55 -21.67 -35.32
CA ARG A 406 -56.51 -20.74 -35.96
C ARG A 406 -56.48 -20.80 -37.49
N ALA A 407 -55.33 -21.14 -38.09
CA ALA A 407 -55.20 -21.33 -39.53
C ALA A 407 -55.84 -22.64 -40.05
N GLY A 408 -56.22 -23.57 -39.15
CA GLY A 408 -56.88 -24.84 -39.50
C GLY A 408 -58.41 -24.80 -39.60
N TYR A 409 -59.07 -23.70 -39.21
CA TYR A 409 -60.52 -23.50 -39.38
C TYR A 409 -60.80 -22.47 -40.47
N ARG A 410 -60.47 -22.83 -41.71
CA ARG A 410 -61.13 -22.33 -42.91
C ARG A 410 -61.39 -23.50 -43.85
N GLN A 411 -62.31 -24.37 -43.43
CA GLN A 411 -63.16 -25.12 -44.34
C GLN A 411 -64.59 -24.66 -44.11
N ILE A 412 -65.07 -23.86 -45.06
CA ILE A 412 -66.31 -24.00 -45.86
C ILE A 412 -66.47 -22.69 -46.63
#